data_AF-A0A0M0LA13-F1
#
_entry.id   AF-A0A0M0LA13-F1
#
_cell.length_a   1.000
_cell.length_b   1.000
_cell.length_c   1.000
_cell.angle_alpha   90.00
_cell.angle_beta   90.00
_cell.angle_gamma   90.00
#
_symmetry.space_group_name_H-M   'P 1'
#
loop_
_entity.id
_entity.type
_entity.pdbx_description
1 polymer ?
#
loop_
_entity_poly.entity_id
_entity_poly.type
_entity_poly.pdbx_seq_one_letter_code
_entity_poly.pdbx_strand_id
1 'polypeptide(L)'
;MKKYYSILSGVFFIMATFPLLAGLTKFGNFLYVDLLKVSIFFPLVLGVIGLIFSLMGIKGKVKISLVLMNTLGIVLSLFLVFIAINGFQNP
;
A
#
# COMPACT_ATOMS: atom_id res chain seq x y z
N MET A 1 10.57 -16.27 -14.02
CA MET A 1 9.15 -16.10 -13.67
C MET A 1 8.95 -15.72 -12.19
N LYS A 2 9.07 -16.64 -11.22
CA LYS A 2 8.79 -16.37 -9.78
C LYS A 2 9.54 -15.19 -9.17
N LYS A 3 10.81 -14.99 -9.57
CA LYS A 3 11.63 -13.84 -9.13
C LYS A 3 11.03 -12.49 -9.54
N TYR A 4 10.49 -12.40 -10.75
CA TYR A 4 9.85 -11.17 -11.23
C TYR A 4 8.59 -10.85 -10.44
N TYR A 5 7.76 -11.85 -10.09
CA TYR A 5 6.60 -11.63 -9.23
C TYR A 5 6.98 -11.13 -7.84
N SER A 6 8.06 -11.66 -7.24
CA SER A 6 8.56 -11.14 -5.96
C SER A 6 9.06 -9.69 -6.08
N ILE A 7 9.76 -9.35 -7.16
CA ILE A 7 10.21 -7.97 -7.41
C ILE A 7 9.00 -7.04 -7.60
N LEU A 8 8.04 -7.43 -8.44
CA LEU A 8 6.81 -6.65 -8.66
C LEU A 8 6.05 -6.45 -7.36
N SER A 9 5.89 -7.50 -6.55
CA SER A 9 5.27 -7.41 -5.23
C SER A 9 5.95 -6.37 -4.33
N GLY A 10 7.28 -6.35 -4.31
CA GLY A 10 8.04 -5.34 -3.58
C GLY A 10 7.84 -3.92 -4.13
N VAL A 11 7.83 -3.77 -5.46
CA VAL A 11 7.57 -2.47 -6.11
C VAL A 11 6.17 -1.96 -5.77
N PHE A 12 5.14 -2.81 -5.88
CA PHE A 12 3.77 -2.44 -5.54
C PHE A 12 3.61 -2.11 -4.05
N PHE A 13 4.31 -2.83 -3.16
CA PHE A 13 4.36 -2.50 -1.74
C PHE A 13 4.95 -1.11 -1.50
N ILE A 14 6.09 -0.79 -2.13
CA ILE A 14 6.71 0.54 -2.02
C ILE A 14 5.77 1.62 -2.58
N MET A 15 5.17 1.41 -3.74
CA MET A 15 4.23 2.38 -4.32
C MET A 15 2.98 2.59 -3.46
N ALA A 16 2.48 1.54 -2.81
CA ALA A 16 1.34 1.62 -1.90
C ALA A 16 1.70 2.38 -0.61
N THR A 17 2.87 2.13 -0.03
CA THR A 17 3.25 2.65 1.30
C THR A 17 3.99 3.99 1.26
N PHE A 18 4.73 4.27 0.18
CA PHE A 18 5.50 5.49 0.04
C PHE A 18 4.66 6.76 0.21
N PRO A 19 3.46 6.90 -0.40
CA PRO A 19 2.62 8.07 -0.19
C PRO A 19 2.17 8.23 1.27
N LEU A 20 1.85 7.11 1.94
CA LEU A 20 1.43 7.11 3.35
C LEU A 20 2.55 7.60 4.26
N LEU A 21 3.78 7.15 4.01
CA LEU A 21 4.97 7.59 4.75
C LEU A 21 5.35 9.03 4.40
N ALA A 22 5.24 9.43 3.13
CA ALA A 22 5.51 10.78 2.66
C ALA A 22 4.60 11.80 3.36
N GLY A 23 3.33 11.45 3.60
CA GLY A 23 2.35 12.24 4.35
C GLY A 23 2.79 12.64 5.77
N LEU A 24 3.72 11.89 6.38
CA LEU A 24 4.24 12.19 7.73
C LEU A 24 5.28 13.32 7.73
N THR A 25 5.73 13.77 6.55
CA THR A 25 6.78 14.79 6.41
C THR A 25 6.20 16.05 5.75
N LYS A 26 6.73 17.24 6.11
CA LYS A 26 6.28 18.51 5.49
C LYS A 26 6.39 18.51 3.97
N PHE A 27 7.50 17.98 3.44
CA PHE A 27 7.76 17.96 2.00
C PHE A 27 6.97 16.87 1.28
N GLY A 28 6.87 15.67 1.88
CA GLY A 28 6.15 14.54 1.28
C GLY A 28 4.63 14.68 1.36
N ASN A 29 4.10 15.51 2.27
CA ASN A 29 2.66 15.72 2.39
C ASN A 29 2.01 16.28 1.12
N PHE A 30 2.74 17.09 0.34
CA PHE A 30 2.24 17.56 -0.96
C PHE A 30 1.92 16.38 -1.90
N LEU A 31 2.84 15.41 -2.00
CA LEU A 31 2.65 14.21 -2.83
C LEU A 31 1.50 13.34 -2.32
N TYR A 32 1.38 13.20 -1.00
CA TYR A 32 0.30 12.46 -0.37
C TYR A 32 -1.07 13.08 -0.70
N VAL A 33 -1.21 14.39 -0.51
CA VAL A 33 -2.45 15.12 -0.78
C VAL A 33 -2.83 15.04 -2.26
N ASP A 34 -1.88 15.19 -3.18
CA ASP A 34 -2.17 15.08 -4.61
C ASP A 34 -2.62 13.68 -5.03
N LEU A 35 -2.04 12.62 -4.44
CA LEU A 35 -2.50 11.25 -4.64
C LEU A 35 -3.92 11.01 -4.10
N LEU A 36 -4.23 11.57 -2.93
CA LEU A 36 -5.58 11.48 -2.36
C LEU A 36 -6.63 12.19 -3.22
N LYS A 37 -6.27 13.26 -3.93
CA LYS A 37 -7.17 13.93 -4.89
C LYS A 37 -7.56 13.03 -6.06
N VAL A 38 -6.66 12.13 -6.48
CA VAL A 38 -6.95 11.17 -7.55
C VAL A 38 -7.89 10.09 -7.04
N SER A 39 -7.50 9.39 -5.96
CA SER A 39 -8.36 8.42 -5.28
C SER A 39 -7.76 8.01 -3.95
N ILE A 40 -8.58 8.05 -2.90
CA ILE A 40 -8.21 7.52 -1.59
C ILE A 40 -8.01 5.99 -1.58
N PHE A 41 -8.58 5.28 -2.55
CA PHE A 41 -8.42 3.84 -2.70
C PHE A 41 -7.13 3.45 -3.42
N PHE A 42 -6.36 4.40 -3.92
CA PHE A 42 -5.17 4.10 -4.73
C PHE A 42 -4.10 3.28 -3.98
N PRO A 43 -3.68 3.65 -2.74
CA PRO A 43 -2.76 2.82 -1.95
C PRO A 43 -3.31 1.41 -1.68
N LEU A 44 -4.62 1.31 -1.46
CA LEU A 44 -5.30 0.03 -1.20
C LEU A 44 -5.21 -0.91 -2.41
N VAL A 45 -5.54 -0.41 -3.60
CA VAL A 45 -5.48 -1.20 -4.85
C VAL A 45 -4.06 -1.68 -5.12
N LEU A 46 -3.07 -0.81 -4.97
CA LEU A 46 -1.66 -1.18 -5.15
C LEU A 46 -1.22 -2.25 -4.13
N GLY A 47 -1.65 -2.14 -2.88
CA GLY A 47 -1.38 -3.15 -1.85
C GLY A 47 -1.98 -4.52 -2.21
N VAL A 48 -3.22 -4.55 -2.69
CA VAL A 48 -3.89 -5.79 -3.14
C VAL A 48 -3.15 -6.42 -4.32
N ILE A 49 -2.75 -5.63 -5.31
CA ILE A 49 -1.97 -6.12 -6.45
C ILE A 49 -0.61 -6.66 -5.97
N GLY A 50 0.08 -5.95 -5.08
CA GLY A 50 1.33 -6.39 -4.47
C GLY A 50 1.18 -7.70 -3.70
N LEU A 51 0.07 -7.89 -2.99
CA LEU A 51 -0.27 -9.14 -2.31
C LEU A 51 -0.47 -10.28 -3.32
N ILE A 52 -1.23 -10.08 -4.39
CA ILE A 52 -1.43 -11.09 -5.44
C ILE A 52 -0.08 -11.56 -6.00
N PHE A 53 0.82 -10.63 -6.32
CA PHE A 53 2.16 -10.97 -6.80
C PHE A 53 3.01 -11.67 -5.74
N SER A 54 2.87 -11.32 -4.45
CA SER A 54 3.58 -12.01 -3.36
C SER A 54 3.20 -13.49 -3.28
N LEU A 55 1.94 -13.84 -3.55
CA LEU A 55 1.44 -15.22 -3.51
C LEU A 55 2.01 -16.07 -4.66
N MET A 56 2.26 -15.47 -5.82
CA MET A 56 2.83 -16.10 -7.01
C MET A 56 4.38 -16.08 -7.05
N GLY A 57 5.01 -15.39 -6.09
CA GLY A 57 6.46 -15.18 -6.01
C GLY A 57 7.30 -16.39 -5.60
N ILE A 58 8.58 -16.11 -5.32
CA ILE A 58 9.56 -17.10 -4.82
C ILE A 58 9.08 -17.68 -3.48
N LYS A 59 9.14 -19.01 -3.31
CA LYS A 59 8.75 -19.70 -2.07
C LYS A 59 9.73 -19.44 -0.91
N GLY A 60 9.33 -19.82 0.31
CA GLY A 60 10.17 -19.74 1.51
C GLY A 60 10.01 -18.41 2.27
N LYS A 61 11.05 -18.02 3.01
CA LYS A 61 11.01 -16.85 3.91
C LYS A 61 10.68 -15.54 3.19
N VAL A 62 11.16 -15.36 1.96
CA VAL A 62 10.90 -14.16 1.14
C VAL A 62 9.41 -14.03 0.82
N LYS A 63 8.72 -15.13 0.48
CA LYS A 63 7.26 -15.12 0.28
C LYS A 63 6.54 -14.62 1.52
N ILE A 64 6.86 -15.23 2.66
CA ILE A 64 6.19 -14.93 3.93
C ILE A 64 6.36 -13.45 4.28
N SER A 65 7.58 -12.92 4.14
CA SER A 65 7.87 -11.50 4.36
C SER A 65 7.04 -10.59 3.44
N LEU A 66 7.03 -10.85 2.13
CA LEU A 66 6.28 -10.05 1.16
C LEU A 66 4.77 -10.12 1.40
N VAL A 67 4.24 -11.31 1.73
CA VAL A 67 2.82 -11.49 2.06
C VAL A 67 2.46 -10.67 3.30
N LEU A 68 3.26 -10.76 4.37
CA LEU A 68 3.03 -10.01 5.59
C LEU A 68 3.11 -8.49 5.35
N MET A 69 4.14 -8.02 4.66
CA MET A 69 4.31 -6.60 4.33
C MET A 69 3.13 -6.05 3.54
N ASN A 70 2.73 -6.72 2.46
CA ASN A 70 1.57 -6.28 1.66
C ASN A 70 0.27 -6.34 2.46
N THR A 71 0.07 -7.36 3.29
CA THR A 71 -1.10 -7.47 4.16
C THR A 71 -1.17 -6.32 5.14
N LEU A 72 -0.06 -5.98 5.81
CA LEU A 72 0.01 -4.82 6.71
C LEU A 72 -0.26 -3.51 5.98
N GLY A 73 0.30 -3.33 4.77
CA GLY A 73 0.05 -2.16 3.94
C GLY A 73 -1.44 -2.01 3.56
N ILE A 74 -2.10 -3.12 3.24
CA ILE A 74 -3.55 -3.15 2.97
C ILE A 74 -4.34 -2.77 4.22
N VAL A 75 -4.03 -3.36 5.38
CA VAL A 75 -4.73 -3.06 6.64
C VAL A 75 -4.60 -1.57 6.99
N LEU A 76 -3.40 -1.00 6.86
CA LEU A 76 -3.17 0.43 7.07
C LEU A 76 -3.99 1.28 6.07
N SER A 77 -4.01 0.90 4.80
CA SER A 77 -4.78 1.61 3.77
C SER A 77 -6.29 1.54 4.04
N LEU A 78 -6.81 0.38 4.43
CA LEU A 78 -8.21 0.22 4.84
C LEU A 78 -8.55 1.09 6.04
N PHE A 79 -7.67 1.14 7.04
CA PHE A 79 -7.85 1.99 8.20
C PHE A 79 -7.93 3.48 7.83
N LEU A 80 -7.06 3.94 6.90
CA LEU A 80 -7.11 5.31 6.40
C LEU A 80 -8.38 5.62 5.62
N VAL A 81 -8.81 4.71 4.74
CA VAL A 81 -10.09 4.84 4.02
C VAL A 81 -11.25 4.92 5.01
N PHE A 82 -11.24 4.07 6.05
CA PHE A 82 -12.25 4.08 7.10
C PHE A 82 -12.29 5.43 7.84
N ILE A 83 -11.14 5.96 8.25
CA ILE A 83 -11.05 7.28 8.91
C ILE A 83 -11.54 8.37 7.96
N ALA A 84 -11.15 8.35 6.69
CA ALA A 84 -11.55 9.41 5.77
C ALA A 84 -13.05 9.40 5.45
N ILE A 85 -13.68 8.22 5.42
CA ILE A 85 -15.13 8.11 5.18
C ILE A 85 -15.92 8.46 6.45
N ASN A 86 -15.51 7.96 7.63
CA ASN A 86 -16.31 8.06 8.87
C ASN A 86 -15.85 9.18 9.82
N GLY A 87 -14.58 9.57 9.77
CA GLY A 87 -13.98 10.54 10.68
C GLY A 87 -14.38 11.99 10.42
N PHE A 88 -14.81 12.31 9.19
CA PHE A 88 -15.35 13.63 8.83
C PHE A 88 -16.88 13.69 8.84
N GLN A 89 -17.57 12.62 9.26
CA GLN A 89 -19.04 12.56 9.29
C GLN A 89 -19.68 13.34 10.44
N ASN A 90 -18.90 13.91 11.37
CA ASN A 90 -19.40 14.82 12.40
C ASN A 90 -18.86 16.25 12.17
N PRO A 91 -19.73 17.24 11.86
CA PRO A 91 -19.38 18.66 11.93
C PRO A 91 -19.19 19.14 13.37
#